data_AF-A0A2W4VNL7-F1
#
_entry.id   AF-A0A2W4VNL7-F1
#
_cell.length_a   1.000
_cell.length_b   1.000
_cell.length_c   1.000
_cell.angle_alpha   90.00
_cell.angle_beta   90.00
_cell.angle_gamma   90.00
#
_symmetry.space_group_name_H-M   'P 1'
#
loop_
_entity.id
_entity.type
_entity.pdbx_description
1 polymer ?
#
loop_
_entity_poly.entity_id
_entity_poly.type
_entity_poly.pdbx_seq_one_letter_code
_entity_poly.pdbx_strand_id
1 'polypeptide(L)'
;AAPSAPTQVVPEVYRDPPPPGAAPADPLPPAADAFTAAPEPEPAAFVQEEEVVEIFTRLTRGSGDSDFDSTETAFPAIAYLTPGGISEWSQTEQNCFFEQINADDYRLKPNAPSLRYLTRNEQFIRNEDVPRTFPSPQYEVSGLAGGYCNRPLYQVLRAGQPYLFVSVAGIGVGAEGQRASGLVIIWSSDPRP
;
A
#
# COMPACT_ATOMS: atom_id res chain seq x y z
N ALA A 1 -5.74 0.44 60.13
CA ALA A 1 -5.01 1.71 60.23
C ALA A 1 -3.87 1.68 59.23
N ALA A 2 -3.72 2.76 58.46
CA ALA A 2 -2.84 2.88 57.30
C ALA A 2 -1.34 2.92 57.67
N PRO A 3 -0.46 2.87 56.65
CA PRO A 3 0.25 4.10 56.37
C PRO A 3 0.25 4.48 54.88
N SER A 4 -0.13 5.73 54.61
CA SER A 4 0.19 6.44 53.38
C SER A 4 1.47 7.27 53.59
N ALA A 5 2.39 7.15 52.62
CA ALA A 5 3.47 8.03 52.14
C ALA A 5 4.26 8.95 53.10
N PRO A 6 5.53 9.20 52.74
CA PRO A 6 5.81 10.54 52.23
C PRO A 6 6.57 10.54 50.90
N THR A 7 5.99 11.23 49.92
CA THR A 7 6.67 11.72 48.71
C THR A 7 7.72 12.74 49.14
N GLN A 8 9.00 12.47 48.85
CA GLN A 8 10.03 13.51 48.96
C GLN A 8 9.88 14.48 47.79
N VAL A 9 9.63 15.74 48.12
CA VAL A 9 9.69 16.87 47.19
C VAL A 9 11.11 17.43 47.30
N VAL A 10 11.91 17.29 46.24
CA VAL A 10 13.24 17.90 46.17
C VAL A 10 13.05 19.41 45.95
N PRO A 11 13.65 20.29 46.76
CA PRO A 11 13.59 21.72 46.50
C PRO A 11 14.33 22.06 45.20
N GLU A 12 13.64 22.64 44.23
CA GLU A 12 14.26 23.29 43.09
C GLU A 12 15.09 24.48 43.60
N VAL A 13 16.41 24.35 43.55
CA VAL A 13 17.33 25.47 43.77
C VAL A 13 17.19 26.40 42.57
N TYR A 14 16.45 27.49 42.78
CA TYR A 14 16.40 28.62 41.86
C TYR A 14 17.83 29.19 41.74
N ARG A 15 18.49 28.95 40.60
CA ARG A 15 19.72 29.65 40.24
C ARG A 15 19.31 30.93 39.52
N ASP A 16 19.72 32.07 40.06
CA ASP A 16 19.62 33.36 39.37
C ASP A 16 20.27 33.27 37.98
N PRO A 17 19.64 33.84 36.93
CA PRO A 17 20.27 33.93 35.63
C PRO A 17 21.47 34.89 35.70
N PRO A 18 22.63 34.53 35.10
CA PRO A 18 23.76 35.44 35.02
C PRO A 18 23.41 36.70 34.20
N PRO A 19 24.06 37.85 34.48
CA PRO A 19 23.79 39.09 33.78
C PRO A 19 24.06 38.94 32.27
N PRO A 20 23.30 39.64 31.41
CA PRO A 20 23.44 39.51 29.96
C PRO A 20 24.85 39.92 29.52
N GLY A 21 25.53 38.97 28.87
CA GLY A 21 26.80 39.21 28.22
C GLY A 21 26.65 40.22 27.08
N ALA A 22 27.68 41.03 26.86
CA ALA A 22 27.75 42.00 25.79
C ALA A 22 27.44 41.36 24.42
N ALA A 23 26.64 42.06 23.60
CA ALA A 23 26.31 41.65 22.25
C ALA A 23 27.58 41.45 21.42
N PRO A 24 27.73 40.33 20.69
CA PRO A 24 28.79 40.18 19.71
C PRO A 24 28.59 41.19 18.57
N ALA A 25 29.69 41.75 18.08
CA ALA A 25 29.70 42.63 16.91
C ALA A 25 29.08 41.91 15.70
N ASP A 26 28.31 42.66 14.90
CA ASP A 26 27.67 42.17 13.67
C ASP A 26 28.67 41.44 12.77
N PRO A 27 28.43 40.17 12.42
CA PRO A 27 29.16 39.55 11.33
C PRO A 27 28.71 40.21 10.02
N LEU A 28 29.68 40.71 9.25
CA LEU A 28 29.52 41.08 7.85
C LEU A 28 28.71 39.99 7.12
N PRO A 29 27.78 40.36 6.21
CA PRO A 29 26.97 39.37 5.51
C PRO A 29 27.88 38.41 4.75
N PRO A 30 27.67 37.09 4.84
CA PRO A 30 28.40 36.15 4.02
C PRO A 30 28.12 36.45 2.55
N ALA A 31 29.17 36.40 1.73
CA ALA A 31 29.01 36.36 0.28
C ALA A 31 28.01 35.25 -0.05
N ALA A 32 27.07 35.53 -0.95
CA ALA A 32 26.04 34.59 -1.33
C ALA A 32 26.68 33.29 -1.84
N ASP A 33 26.75 32.29 -0.96
CA ASP A 33 26.94 30.91 -1.38
C ASP A 33 25.80 30.62 -2.35
N ALA A 34 26.18 30.30 -3.59
CA ALA A 34 25.26 29.83 -4.59
C ALA A 34 24.45 28.71 -3.96
N PHE A 35 23.14 28.93 -3.80
CA PHE A 35 22.18 27.89 -3.50
C PHE A 35 22.42 26.77 -4.52
N THR A 36 23.15 25.75 -4.11
CA THR A 36 23.07 24.47 -4.80
C THR A 36 21.69 23.99 -4.44
N ALA A 37 20.74 24.18 -5.36
CA ALA A 37 19.42 23.64 -5.24
C ALA A 37 19.57 22.17 -4.84
N ALA A 38 18.85 21.74 -3.79
CA ALA A 38 18.68 20.33 -3.53
C ALA A 38 18.28 19.66 -4.86
N PRO A 39 18.84 18.49 -5.21
CA PRO A 39 18.45 17.81 -6.44
C PRO A 39 16.92 17.73 -6.45
N GLU A 40 16.35 18.26 -7.53
CA GLU A 40 14.92 18.25 -7.79
C GLU A 40 14.43 16.81 -7.59
N PRO A 41 13.36 16.55 -6.81
CA PRO A 41 12.82 15.22 -6.70
C PRO A 41 12.48 14.76 -8.11
N GLU A 42 13.18 13.75 -8.60
CA GLU A 42 12.88 13.15 -9.90
C GLU A 42 11.38 12.85 -9.91
N PRO A 43 10.64 13.27 -10.95
CA PRO A 43 9.22 12.95 -11.06
C PRO A 43 9.08 11.44 -10.92
N ALA A 44 8.18 10.99 -10.05
CA ALA A 44 7.95 9.58 -9.74
C ALA A 44 8.00 8.78 -11.03
N ALA A 45 9.10 8.04 -11.23
CA ALA A 45 9.27 7.25 -12.42
C ALA A 45 8.11 6.28 -12.46
N PHE A 46 7.28 6.38 -13.51
CA PHE A 46 6.25 5.41 -13.81
C PHE A 46 6.87 4.02 -13.61
N VAL A 47 6.28 3.22 -12.72
CA VAL A 47 6.82 1.90 -12.41
C VAL A 47 6.89 1.12 -13.72
N GLN A 48 8.11 0.75 -14.12
CA GLN A 48 8.31 -0.05 -15.32
C GLN A 48 7.63 -1.41 -15.10
N GLU A 49 6.98 -1.94 -16.13
CA GLU A 49 6.15 -3.14 -16.06
C GLU A 49 6.93 -4.33 -15.49
N GLU A 50 8.23 -4.41 -15.76
CA GLU A 50 9.15 -5.41 -15.24
C GLU A 50 9.34 -5.34 -13.71
N GLU A 51 9.36 -4.14 -13.12
CA GLU A 51 9.49 -3.98 -11.66
C GLU A 51 8.20 -4.43 -10.95
N VAL A 52 7.03 -4.19 -11.56
CA VAL A 52 5.74 -4.72 -11.10
C VAL A 52 5.73 -6.25 -11.11
N VAL A 53 6.30 -6.88 -12.14
CA VAL A 53 6.39 -8.35 -12.27
C VAL A 53 7.30 -8.95 -11.17
N GLU A 54 8.42 -8.31 -10.84
CA GLU A 54 9.33 -8.80 -9.79
C GLU A 54 8.68 -8.73 -8.40
N ILE A 55 7.96 -7.65 -8.11
CA ILE A 55 7.17 -7.48 -6.88
C ILE A 55 6.14 -8.61 -6.74
N PHE A 56 5.49 -9.00 -7.84
CA PHE A 56 4.48 -10.06 -7.81
C PHE A 56 5.04 -11.45 -7.54
N THR A 57 6.27 -11.73 -7.95
CA THR A 57 6.93 -12.99 -7.60
C THR A 57 7.09 -13.15 -6.07
N ARG A 58 7.15 -12.03 -5.34
CA ARG A 58 7.26 -12.01 -3.87
C ARG A 58 5.91 -12.17 -3.16
N LEU A 59 4.83 -11.71 -3.79
CA LEU A 59 3.46 -11.83 -3.25
C LEU A 59 3.06 -13.30 -3.02
N THR A 60 3.67 -14.22 -3.77
CA THR A 60 3.27 -15.63 -3.82
C THR A 60 4.32 -16.59 -3.26
N ARG A 61 5.58 -16.16 -3.13
CA ARG A 61 6.69 -16.99 -2.63
C ARG A 61 7.13 -16.58 -1.22
N GLY A 62 6.44 -17.13 -0.21
CA GLY A 62 6.91 -17.14 1.17
C GLY A 62 7.53 -18.49 1.52
N SER A 63 8.59 -18.51 2.33
CA SER A 63 9.22 -19.75 2.80
C SER A 63 8.24 -20.58 3.65
N GLY A 64 7.69 -21.66 3.09
CA GLY A 64 6.81 -22.62 3.76
C GLY A 64 5.33 -22.60 3.37
N ASP A 65 4.89 -21.70 2.50
CA ASP A 65 3.47 -21.56 2.12
C ASP A 65 3.17 -22.18 0.74
N SER A 66 2.01 -22.84 0.60
CA SER A 66 1.55 -23.39 -0.68
C SER A 66 1.47 -22.30 -1.77
N ASP A 67 1.81 -22.64 -3.02
CA ASP A 67 1.66 -21.75 -4.18
C ASP A 67 0.16 -21.47 -4.42
N PHE A 68 -0.39 -20.45 -3.77
CA PHE A 68 -1.81 -20.05 -3.92
C PHE A 68 -2.07 -19.24 -5.19
N ASP A 69 -1.03 -18.90 -5.96
CA ASP A 69 -1.18 -18.20 -7.23
C ASP A 69 -1.63 -19.16 -8.31
N SER A 70 -2.87 -18.97 -8.77
CA SER A 70 -3.47 -19.76 -9.84
C SER A 70 -3.76 -18.90 -11.07
N THR A 71 -3.07 -17.77 -11.23
CA THR A 71 -3.31 -16.85 -12.35
C THR A 71 -3.08 -17.53 -13.69
N GLU A 72 -1.95 -18.22 -13.88
CA GLU A 72 -1.60 -18.85 -15.16
C GLU A 72 -2.41 -20.12 -15.46
N THR A 73 -2.95 -20.78 -14.43
CA THR A 73 -3.57 -22.11 -14.56
C THR A 73 -5.09 -22.09 -14.49
N ALA A 74 -5.68 -21.07 -13.86
CA ALA A 74 -7.11 -21.06 -13.52
C ALA A 74 -7.83 -19.75 -13.90
N PHE A 75 -7.12 -18.64 -14.12
CA PHE A 75 -7.73 -17.38 -14.50
C PHE A 75 -7.78 -17.22 -16.03
N PRO A 76 -8.87 -16.67 -16.61
CA PRO A 76 -10.06 -16.14 -15.95
C PRO A 76 -11.15 -17.18 -15.63
N ALA A 77 -11.14 -18.35 -16.28
CA ALA A 77 -12.24 -19.32 -16.26
C ALA A 77 -12.80 -19.64 -14.87
N ILE A 78 -11.94 -20.04 -13.93
CA ILE A 78 -12.37 -20.44 -12.59
C ILE A 78 -12.87 -19.24 -11.79
N ALA A 79 -12.17 -18.12 -11.82
CA ALA A 79 -12.60 -16.91 -11.11
C ALA A 79 -13.92 -16.35 -11.67
N TYR A 80 -14.15 -16.51 -12.97
CA TYR A 80 -15.37 -16.07 -13.64
C TYR A 80 -16.57 -16.95 -13.29
N LEU A 81 -16.43 -18.28 -13.44
CA LEU A 81 -17.55 -19.23 -13.36
C LEU A 81 -17.85 -19.78 -11.96
N THR A 82 -16.95 -19.59 -10.99
CA THR A 82 -17.18 -20.06 -9.60
C THR A 82 -18.40 -19.36 -9.00
N PRO A 83 -19.23 -20.04 -8.18
CA PRO A 83 -20.32 -19.40 -7.45
C PRO A 83 -19.82 -18.24 -6.56
N GLY A 84 -20.43 -17.06 -6.69
CA GLY A 84 -19.92 -15.82 -6.10
C GLY A 84 -18.69 -15.23 -6.82
N GLY A 85 -18.43 -15.67 -8.04
CA GLY A 85 -17.33 -15.24 -8.91
C GLY A 85 -17.66 -14.03 -9.76
N ILE A 86 -16.79 -13.72 -10.73
CA ILE A 86 -16.88 -12.48 -11.52
C ILE A 86 -18.16 -12.44 -12.36
N SER A 87 -18.67 -13.59 -12.85
CA SER A 87 -19.91 -13.61 -13.64
C SER A 87 -21.14 -13.11 -12.87
N GLU A 88 -21.10 -13.18 -11.54
CA GLU A 88 -22.18 -12.72 -10.67
C GLU A 88 -22.01 -11.25 -10.22
N TRP A 89 -20.87 -10.63 -10.51
CA TRP A 89 -20.66 -9.21 -10.25
C TRP A 89 -21.53 -8.37 -11.18
N SER A 90 -21.96 -7.19 -10.70
CA SER A 90 -22.68 -6.26 -11.57
C SER A 90 -21.80 -5.82 -12.75
N GLN A 91 -22.40 -5.48 -13.89
CA GLN A 91 -21.64 -5.01 -15.05
C GLN A 91 -20.81 -3.76 -14.71
N THR A 92 -21.34 -2.86 -13.89
CA THR A 92 -20.62 -1.68 -13.40
C THR A 92 -19.36 -2.06 -12.64
N GLU A 93 -19.44 -3.07 -11.77
CA GLU A 93 -18.30 -3.55 -11.00
C GLU A 93 -17.26 -4.25 -11.88
N GLN A 94 -17.70 -5.09 -12.82
CA GLN A 94 -16.78 -5.71 -13.80
C GLN A 94 -16.03 -4.62 -14.60
N ASN A 95 -16.77 -3.60 -15.05
CA ASN A 95 -16.23 -2.47 -15.82
C ASN A 95 -15.30 -1.55 -15.01
N CYS A 96 -15.19 -1.72 -13.69
CA CYS A 96 -14.17 -1.02 -12.90
C CYS A 96 -12.78 -1.61 -13.13
N PHE A 97 -12.67 -2.94 -13.15
CA PHE A 97 -11.38 -3.63 -13.20
C PHE A 97 -10.99 -4.04 -14.62
N PHE A 98 -11.99 -4.31 -15.45
CA PHE A 98 -11.81 -4.89 -16.77
C PHE A 98 -12.39 -3.99 -17.86
N GLU A 99 -11.72 -3.94 -19.01
CA GLU A 99 -12.36 -3.52 -20.26
C GLU A 99 -13.19 -4.65 -20.85
N GLN A 100 -12.75 -5.89 -20.61
CA GLN A 100 -13.41 -7.11 -21.06
C GLN A 100 -13.09 -8.23 -20.06
N ILE A 101 -14.09 -9.03 -19.71
CA ILE A 101 -13.88 -10.24 -18.90
C ILE A 101 -14.97 -11.25 -19.23
N ASN A 102 -14.57 -12.48 -19.51
CA ASN A 102 -15.44 -13.65 -19.62
C ASN A 102 -14.69 -14.90 -19.12
N ALA A 103 -15.24 -16.09 -19.37
CA ALA A 103 -14.61 -17.33 -18.93
C ALA A 103 -13.32 -17.68 -19.71
N ASP A 104 -13.16 -17.19 -20.93
CA ASP A 104 -12.09 -17.58 -21.83
C ASP A 104 -10.96 -16.54 -21.92
N ASP A 105 -11.30 -15.26 -21.76
CA ASP A 105 -10.39 -14.14 -21.99
C ASP A 105 -10.70 -12.94 -21.09
N TYR A 106 -9.70 -12.09 -20.89
CA TYR A 106 -9.83 -10.86 -20.15
C TYR A 106 -8.88 -9.77 -20.65
N ARG A 107 -9.28 -8.52 -20.43
CA ARG A 107 -8.44 -7.34 -20.60
C ARG A 107 -8.67 -6.38 -19.45
N LEU A 108 -7.60 -6.05 -18.74
CA LEU A 108 -7.61 -5.07 -17.65
C LEU A 108 -7.80 -3.65 -18.18
N LYS A 109 -8.12 -2.72 -17.28
CA LYS A 109 -8.07 -1.29 -17.58
C LYS A 109 -6.65 -0.85 -17.98
N PRO A 110 -6.50 0.19 -18.82
CA PRO A 110 -5.19 0.60 -19.34
C PRO A 110 -4.13 0.95 -18.29
N ASN A 111 -4.55 1.41 -17.11
CA ASN A 111 -3.66 1.75 -15.99
C ASN A 111 -3.51 0.62 -14.95
N ALA A 112 -4.07 -0.57 -15.23
CA ALA A 112 -3.87 -1.78 -14.43
C ALA A 112 -2.89 -2.71 -15.15
N PRO A 113 -1.56 -2.55 -14.94
CA PRO A 113 -0.56 -3.35 -15.65
C PRO A 113 -0.60 -4.84 -15.31
N SER A 114 -1.18 -5.24 -14.18
CA SER A 114 -1.13 -6.64 -13.74
C SER A 114 -2.25 -7.02 -12.79
N LEU A 115 -2.58 -8.31 -12.82
CA LEU A 115 -3.55 -8.98 -11.94
C LEU A 115 -2.97 -10.32 -11.48
N ARG A 116 -3.30 -10.71 -10.24
CA ARG A 116 -3.14 -12.08 -9.77
C ARG A 116 -4.43 -12.63 -9.19
N TYR A 117 -4.70 -13.88 -9.51
CA TYR A 117 -5.76 -14.68 -8.92
C TYR A 117 -5.17 -15.63 -7.89
N LEU A 118 -5.48 -15.36 -6.63
CA LEU A 118 -5.02 -16.14 -5.50
C LEU A 118 -6.14 -17.01 -4.96
N THR A 119 -5.94 -18.31 -4.89
CA THR A 119 -6.84 -19.28 -4.24
C THR A 119 -6.64 -19.27 -2.72
N ARG A 120 -6.63 -18.06 -2.15
CA ARG A 120 -6.44 -17.77 -0.73
C ARG A 120 -7.51 -16.79 -0.26
N ASN A 121 -7.90 -16.90 1.01
CA ASN A 121 -8.93 -16.06 1.58
C ASN A 121 -8.57 -14.56 1.47
N GLU A 122 -9.54 -13.74 1.05
CA GLU A 122 -9.38 -12.30 0.88
C GLU A 122 -8.79 -11.60 2.11
N GLN A 123 -9.18 -12.02 3.32
CA GLN A 123 -8.69 -11.44 4.56
C GLN A 123 -7.17 -11.64 4.73
N PHE A 124 -6.67 -12.83 4.42
CA PHE A 124 -5.24 -13.13 4.53
C PHE A 124 -4.43 -12.39 3.47
N ILE A 125 -4.98 -12.27 2.26
CA ILE A 125 -4.34 -11.48 1.19
C ILE A 125 -4.14 -10.03 1.66
N ARG A 126 -5.17 -9.44 2.24
CA ARG A 126 -5.16 -8.05 2.70
C ARG A 126 -4.26 -7.80 3.91
N ASN A 127 -4.28 -8.72 4.88
CA ASN A 127 -3.65 -8.50 6.18
C ASN A 127 -2.24 -9.08 6.27
N GLU A 128 -1.89 -10.02 5.41
CA GLU A 128 -0.61 -10.72 5.44
C GLU A 128 0.15 -10.56 4.12
N ASP A 129 -0.46 -10.96 2.99
CA ASP A 129 0.29 -11.06 1.72
C ASP A 129 0.67 -9.68 1.16
N VAL A 130 -0.27 -8.71 1.15
CA VAL A 130 0.01 -7.34 0.70
C VAL A 130 1.09 -6.69 1.59
N PRO A 131 0.96 -6.63 2.93
CA PRO A 131 2.02 -6.08 3.78
C PRO A 131 3.36 -6.81 3.65
N ARG A 132 3.36 -8.14 3.49
CA ARG A 132 4.61 -8.92 3.31
C ARG A 132 5.32 -8.61 2.00
N THR A 133 4.55 -8.33 0.95
CA THR A 133 5.08 -8.00 -0.38
C THR A 133 5.78 -6.64 -0.40
N PHE A 134 5.32 -5.72 0.45
CA PHE A 134 5.82 -4.36 0.57
C PHE A 134 6.36 -4.10 1.99
N PRO A 135 7.50 -4.72 2.36
CA PRO A 135 8.01 -4.64 3.71
C PRO A 135 8.56 -3.25 4.07
N SER A 136 8.28 -2.84 5.29
CA SER A 136 8.91 -1.67 5.92
C SER A 136 10.42 -1.91 6.16
N PRO A 137 11.29 -0.88 6.07
CA PRO A 137 10.98 0.54 5.85
C PRO A 137 11.02 0.97 4.37
N GLN A 138 11.28 0.05 3.44
CA GLN A 138 11.43 0.37 2.02
C GLN A 138 10.12 0.86 1.41
N TYR A 139 9.01 0.28 1.88
CA TYR A 139 7.67 0.63 1.45
C TYR A 139 6.79 1.02 2.64
N GLU A 140 5.84 1.89 2.37
CA GLU A 140 4.72 2.19 3.25
C GLU A 140 3.42 1.83 2.52
N VAL A 141 2.57 1.05 3.18
CA VAL A 141 1.28 0.63 2.62
C VAL A 141 0.17 1.23 3.46
N SER A 142 -0.71 2.00 2.83
CA SER A 142 -1.86 2.60 3.50
C SER A 142 -3.16 2.27 2.77
N GLY A 143 -4.20 1.90 3.53
CA GLY A 143 -5.53 1.70 2.98
C GLY A 143 -6.19 3.05 2.67
N LEU A 144 -6.73 3.19 1.47
CA LEU A 144 -7.42 4.40 1.04
C LEU A 144 -8.89 4.34 1.44
N ALA A 145 -9.35 5.38 2.14
CA ALA A 145 -10.75 5.50 2.53
C ALA A 145 -11.67 5.50 1.28
N GLY A 146 -12.77 4.75 1.37
CA GLY A 146 -13.72 4.56 0.27
C GLY A 146 -13.33 3.50 -0.76
N GLY A 147 -12.08 3.03 -0.77
CA GLY A 147 -11.63 1.97 -1.67
C GLY A 147 -11.78 2.33 -3.15
N TYR A 148 -11.94 1.32 -4.00
CA TYR A 148 -12.28 1.45 -5.42
C TYR A 148 -13.35 0.44 -5.80
N CYS A 149 -14.49 0.92 -6.31
CA CYS A 149 -15.65 0.09 -6.67
C CYS A 149 -16.11 -0.86 -5.56
N ASN A 150 -16.23 -0.32 -4.34
CA ASN A 150 -16.60 -1.05 -3.12
C ASN A 150 -15.62 -2.18 -2.76
N ARG A 151 -14.38 -2.10 -3.24
CA ARG A 151 -13.30 -3.03 -2.87
C ARG A 151 -12.17 -2.27 -2.17
N PRO A 152 -11.44 -2.90 -1.24
CA PRO A 152 -10.24 -2.34 -0.65
C PRO A 152 -9.25 -1.84 -1.72
N LEU A 153 -8.76 -0.62 -1.55
CA LEU A 153 -7.69 -0.01 -2.33
C LEU A 153 -6.58 0.42 -1.38
N TYR A 154 -5.35 0.11 -1.73
CA TYR A 154 -4.15 0.47 -0.98
C TYR A 154 -3.27 1.37 -1.83
N GLN A 155 -2.67 2.37 -1.22
CA GLN A 155 -1.56 3.13 -1.79
C GLN A 155 -0.26 2.58 -1.23
N VAL A 156 0.69 2.32 -2.12
CA VAL A 156 2.06 1.96 -1.76
C VAL A 156 2.95 3.15 -2.04
N LEU A 157 3.70 3.57 -1.03
CA LEU A 157 4.73 4.59 -1.14
C LEU A 157 6.10 3.95 -1.09
N ARG A 158 7.05 4.50 -1.85
CA ARG A 158 8.48 4.18 -1.75
C ARG A 158 9.23 5.48 -1.51
N ALA A 159 9.98 5.54 -0.41
CA ALA A 159 10.65 6.77 0.04
C ALA A 159 9.71 7.99 0.13
N GLY A 160 8.46 7.77 0.57
CA GLY A 160 7.44 8.82 0.73
C GLY A 160 6.76 9.29 -0.57
N GLN A 161 7.12 8.73 -1.73
CA GLN A 161 6.49 9.06 -3.01
C GLN A 161 5.49 7.97 -3.43
N PRO A 162 4.36 8.32 -4.07
CA PRO A 162 3.44 7.35 -4.64
C PRO A 162 4.17 6.44 -5.62
N TYR A 163 4.10 5.14 -5.34
CA TYR A 163 4.75 4.11 -6.14
C TYR A 163 3.73 3.37 -6.99
N LEU A 164 2.72 2.74 -6.36
CA LEU A 164 1.63 2.05 -7.05
C LEU A 164 0.38 1.97 -6.17
N PHE A 165 -0.71 1.46 -6.73
CA PHE A 165 -1.93 1.16 -5.97
C PHE A 165 -2.33 -0.30 -6.13
N VAL A 166 -2.98 -0.85 -5.11
CA VAL A 166 -3.38 -2.27 -5.06
C VAL A 166 -4.87 -2.34 -4.74
N SER A 167 -5.67 -2.93 -5.61
CA SER A 167 -7.03 -3.35 -5.28
C SER A 167 -7.06 -4.83 -4.91
N VAL A 168 -7.85 -5.18 -3.89
CA VAL A 168 -8.12 -6.58 -3.55
C VAL A 168 -9.62 -6.83 -3.67
N ALA A 169 -10.01 -7.72 -4.57
CA ALA A 169 -11.41 -8.09 -4.78
C ALA A 169 -11.63 -9.57 -4.45
N GLY A 170 -12.48 -9.86 -3.48
CA GLY A 170 -12.81 -11.24 -3.13
C GLY A 170 -13.62 -11.96 -4.22
N ILE A 171 -13.32 -13.23 -4.43
CA ILE A 171 -13.97 -14.15 -5.38
C ILE A 171 -14.47 -15.38 -4.64
N GLY A 172 -15.67 -15.81 -4.99
CA GLY A 172 -16.29 -17.00 -4.45
C GLY A 172 -17.24 -16.73 -3.30
N VAL A 173 -17.75 -17.80 -2.71
CA VAL A 173 -18.67 -17.75 -1.57
C VAL A 173 -18.01 -17.17 -0.31
N GLY A 174 -18.80 -16.48 0.50
CA GLY A 174 -18.37 -15.86 1.75
C GLY A 174 -18.90 -14.44 1.90
N ALA A 175 -18.82 -13.91 3.12
CA ALA A 175 -19.06 -12.49 3.37
C ALA A 175 -17.97 -11.65 2.69
N GLU A 176 -18.26 -10.39 2.41
CA GLU A 176 -17.26 -9.43 1.94
C GLU A 176 -16.08 -9.37 2.91
N GLY A 177 -14.85 -9.39 2.38
CA GLY A 177 -13.65 -9.47 3.20
C GLY A 177 -13.27 -10.88 3.64
N GLN A 178 -14.11 -11.90 3.39
CA GLN A 178 -13.88 -13.30 3.79
C GLN A 178 -14.09 -14.30 2.65
N ARG A 179 -14.13 -13.83 1.40
CA ARG A 179 -14.30 -14.71 0.24
C ARG A 179 -13.10 -15.66 0.09
N ALA A 180 -13.37 -16.87 -0.40
CA ALA A 180 -12.41 -17.97 -0.42
C ALA A 180 -11.19 -17.72 -1.31
N SER A 181 -11.30 -16.86 -2.31
CA SER A 181 -10.23 -16.46 -3.22
C SER A 181 -10.18 -14.93 -3.32
N GLY A 182 -9.08 -14.39 -3.83
CA GLY A 182 -8.94 -12.96 -4.07
C GLY A 182 -8.25 -12.65 -5.39
N LEU A 183 -8.70 -11.58 -6.04
CA LEU A 183 -8.00 -10.92 -7.13
C LEU A 183 -7.21 -9.76 -6.56
N VAL A 184 -5.91 -9.74 -6.82
CA VAL A 184 -5.03 -8.62 -6.51
C VAL A 184 -4.73 -7.90 -7.83
N ILE A 185 -5.26 -6.69 -7.99
CA ILE A 185 -5.05 -5.85 -9.17
C ILE A 185 -4.07 -4.74 -8.80
N ILE A 186 -3.00 -4.59 -9.59
CA ILE A 186 -2.06 -3.48 -9.44
C ILE A 186 -2.38 -2.42 -10.45
N TRP A 187 -2.31 -1.18 -9.98
CA TRP A 187 -2.52 0.01 -10.77
C TRP A 187 -1.25 0.85 -10.76
N SER A 188 -0.85 1.34 -11.93
CA SER A 188 0.27 2.26 -12.09
C SER A 188 -0.09 3.69 -11.67
N SER A 189 -1.37 3.99 -11.52
CA SER A 189 -1.90 5.26 -11.03
C SER A 189 -3.13 5.01 -10.14
N ASP A 190 -3.60 6.03 -9.41
CA ASP A 190 -4.87 5.90 -8.67
C ASP A 190 -6.00 5.58 -9.67
N PRO A 191 -6.74 4.47 -9.49
CA PRO A 191 -7.84 4.11 -10.38
C PRO A 191 -9.11 4.94 -10.15
N ARG A 192 -9.15 5.74 -9.09
CA ARG A 192 -10.26 6.64 -8.80
C ARG A 192 -10.16 7.89 -9.71
N PRO A 193 -11.27 8.32 -10.33
CA PRO A 193 -11.32 9.55 -11.11
C PRO A 193 -11.16 10.81 -10.25
#